data_AF-B1YD34-F1
#
_entry.id   AF-B1YD34-F1
#
_cell.length_a   1.000
_cell.length_b   1.000
_cell.length_c   1.000
_cell.angle_alpha   90.00
_cell.angle_beta   90.00
_cell.angle_gamma   90.00
#
_symmetry.space_group_name_H-M   'P 1'
#
loop_
_entity.id
_entity.type
_entity.pdbx_description
1 polymer ?
#
loop_
_entity_poly.entity_id
_entity_poly.type
_entity_poly.pdbx_seq_one_letter_code
_entity_poly.pdbx_strand_id
1 'polypeptide(L)' 'MYRVLANKREGRILVTGKEKDLELLAEGWDLLLESLDWEEAFEYALEIAGDDVVEWYYDEAVKKKHLAGLVAS' A
#
# COMPACT_ATOMS: atom_id res chain seq x y z
N MET A 1 -1.67 9.97 1.21
CA MET A 1 -0.46 9.60 0.46
C MET A 1 -0.19 8.16 0.78
N TYR A 2 -0.13 7.30 -0.22
CA TYR A 2 0.04 5.86 -0.10
C TYR A 2 1.48 5.48 -0.35
N ARG A 3 1.93 4.47 0.37
CA ARG A 3 3.32 4.02 0.38
C ARG A 3 3.36 2.52 0.28
N VAL A 4 4.33 2.04 -0.48
CA VAL A 4 4.64 0.62 -0.60
C VAL A 4 5.91 0.38 0.18
N LEU A 5 5.76 -0.37 1.27
CA LEU A 5 6.85 -0.81 2.12
C LEU A 5 7.10 -2.29 1.83
N ALA A 6 8.36 -2.68 1.65
CA ALA A 6 8.71 -4.08 1.45
C ALA A 6 9.73 -4.53 2.48
N ASN A 7 9.50 -5.71 3.03
CA ASN A 7 10.42 -6.41 3.89
C ASN A 7 11.01 -7.59 3.11
N LYS A 8 12.19 -7.37 2.52
CA LYS A 8 12.92 -8.41 1.78
C LYS A 8 13.42 -9.55 2.67
N ARG A 9 13.48 -9.37 4.01
CA ARG A 9 13.87 -10.45 4.93
C ARG A 9 12.74 -11.44 5.14
N GLU A 10 11.52 -10.94 5.24
CA GLU A 10 10.33 -11.77 5.48
C GLU A 10 9.54 -12.10 4.21
N GLY A 11 9.88 -11.48 3.07
CA GLY A 11 9.13 -11.67 1.84
C GLY A 11 7.72 -11.09 1.92
N ARG A 12 7.61 -9.88 2.47
CA ARG A 12 6.31 -9.22 2.72
C ARG A 12 6.29 -7.84 2.11
N ILE A 13 5.13 -7.49 1.56
CA ILE A 13 4.88 -6.15 1.03
C ILE A 13 3.63 -5.58 1.71
N LEU A 14 3.74 -4.36 2.19
CA LEU A 14 2.70 -3.60 2.88
C LEU A 14 2.37 -2.33 2.09
N VAL A 15 1.11 -2.19 1.71
CA VAL A 15 0.60 -0.94 1.11
C VAL A 15 -0.20 -0.17 2.16
N THR A 16 0.27 1.02 2.52
CA THR A 16 -0.33 1.83 3.59
C THR A 16 -0.38 3.33 3.27
N GLY A 17 -1.49 3.98 3.63
CA GLY A 17 -1.65 5.44 3.57
C GLY A 17 -1.20 6.18 4.83
N LYS A 18 -0.75 5.47 5.88
CA LYS A 18 -0.52 6.07 7.20
C LYS A 18 0.93 6.45 7.41
N GLU A 19 1.15 7.63 7.98
CA GLU A 19 2.49 8.11 8.33
C GLU A 19 3.12 7.32 9.49
N LYS A 20 2.33 6.72 10.38
CA LYS A 20 2.84 5.87 11.46
C LYS A 20 3.58 4.64 10.95
N ASP A 21 3.18 4.11 9.80
CA ASP A 21 3.86 2.95 9.22
C ASP A 21 5.25 3.29 8.67
N LEU A 22 5.64 4.58 8.60
CA LEU A 22 7.02 4.97 8.32
C LEU A 22 7.98 4.54 9.43
N GLU A 23 7.49 4.28 10.64
CA GLU A 23 8.31 3.75 11.74
C GLU A 23 8.89 2.37 11.37
N LEU A 24 8.21 1.61 10.50
CA LEU A 24 8.70 0.33 9.97
C LEU A 24 10.00 0.47 9.17
N LEU A 25 10.26 1.64 8.58
CA LEU A 25 11.53 1.92 7.89
C LEU A 25 12.71 1.84 8.87
N ALA A 26 12.52 2.28 10.11
CA ALA A 26 13.53 2.16 11.16
C ALA A 26 13.71 0.70 11.61
N GLU A 27 12.69 -0.15 11.45
CA GLU A 27 12.73 -1.58 11.73
C GLU A 27 13.36 -2.42 10.60
N GLY A 28 13.75 -1.77 9.50
CA GLY A 28 14.43 -2.40 8.38
C GLY A 28 13.53 -2.78 7.21
N TRP A 29 12.36 -2.16 7.10
CA TRP A 29 11.57 -2.15 5.88
C TRP A 29 12.13 -1.14 4.87
N ASP A 30 11.97 -1.44 3.59
CA ASP A 30 12.35 -0.55 2.49
C ASP A 30 11.11 0.15 1.92
N LEU A 31 11.17 1.49 1.80
CA LEU A 31 10.19 2.24 1.02
C LEU A 31 10.50 2.05 -0.47
N LEU A 32 9.57 1.44 -1.20
CA LEU A 32 9.75 1.21 -2.63
C LEU A 32 9.00 2.21 -3.51
N LEU A 33 7.85 2.67 -3.05
CA LEU A 33 7.04 3.67 -3.77
C LEU A 33 6.32 4.56 -2.77
N GLU A 34 6.21 5.84 -3.11
CA GLU A 34 5.26 6.77 -2.51
C GLU A 34 4.41 7.36 -3.63
N SER A 35 3.10 7.24 -3.53
CA SER A 35 2.15 7.76 -4.50
C SER A 35 0.97 8.45 -3.80
N LEU A 36 0.29 9.35 -4.51
CA LEU A 36 -0.96 9.94 -4.03
C LEU A 36 -2.15 9.02 -4.31
N ASP A 37 -1.97 8.06 -5.20
CA ASP A 37 -2.97 7.09 -5.63
C ASP A 37 -2.69 5.71 -5.07
N TRP A 38 -3.72 5.15 -4.43
CA TRP A 38 -3.63 3.82 -3.80
C TRP A 38 -3.55 2.73 -4.86
N GLU A 39 -4.28 2.89 -5.96
CA GLU A 39 -4.32 1.92 -7.06
C GLU A 39 -2.93 1.76 -7.67
N GLU A 40 -2.24 2.87 -7.95
CA GLU A 40 -0.85 2.86 -8.42
C GLU A 40 0.11 2.19 -7.42
N ALA A 41 -0.02 2.49 -6.13
CA ALA A 41 0.78 1.85 -5.09
C ALA A 41 0.49 0.34 -4.98
N PHE A 42 -0.75 -0.08 -5.15
CA PHE A 42 -1.15 -1.48 -5.08
C PHE A 42 -0.71 -2.26 -6.33
N GLU A 43 -0.88 -1.69 -7.52
CA GLU A 43 -0.39 -2.27 -8.77
C GLU A 43 1.12 -2.45 -8.75
N TYR A 44 1.85 -1.43 -8.28
CA TYR A 44 3.29 -1.53 -8.10
C TYR A 44 3.65 -2.63 -7.10
N ALA A 45 2.96 -2.71 -5.96
CA ALA A 45 3.15 -3.77 -4.97
C ALA A 45 2.91 -5.17 -5.55
N LEU A 46 1.89 -5.35 -6.39
CA LEU A 46 1.61 -6.60 -7.08
C LEU A 46 2.69 -6.96 -8.11
N GLU A 47 3.18 -5.97 -8.86
CA GLU A 47 4.23 -6.16 -9.86
C GLU A 47 5.53 -6.64 -9.23
N ILE A 48 5.92 -6.06 -8.09
CA ILE A 48 7.13 -6.44 -7.37
C ILE A 48 6.95 -7.72 -6.53
N ALA A 49 5.71 -8.07 -6.17
CA ALA A 49 5.45 -9.19 -5.29
C ALA A 49 5.82 -10.51 -5.94
N GLY A 50 5.50 -10.73 -7.22
CA GLY A 50 5.80 -12.01 -7.88
C GLY A 50 5.21 -13.21 -7.12
N ASP A 51 6.01 -13.84 -6.25
CA ASP A 51 5.65 -14.96 -5.37
C ASP A 51 5.43 -14.56 -3.88
N ASP A 52 5.73 -13.31 -3.50
CA ASP A 52 5.59 -12.76 -2.16
C ASP A 52 4.14 -12.44 -1.77
N VAL A 53 3.84 -12.49 -0.46
CA VAL A 53 2.51 -12.18 0.07
C VAL A 53 2.34 -10.67 0.20
N VAL A 54 1.40 -10.11 -0.56
CA VAL A 54 0.97 -8.71 -0.43
C VAL A 54 -0.09 -8.59 0.65
N GLU A 55 0.20 -7.87 1.72
CA GLU A 55 -0.78 -7.49 2.74
C GLU A 55 -1.25 -6.04 2.52
N TRP A 56 -2.56 -5.84 2.40
CA TRP A 56 -3.16 -4.52 2.24
C TRP A 56 -4.31 -4.31 3.23
N TYR A 57 -4.48 -3.07 3.69
CA TYR A 57 -5.63 -2.69 4.50
C TYR A 57 -6.86 -2.41 3.62
N TYR A 58 -7.81 -3.35 3.61
CA TYR A 58 -9.07 -3.26 2.85
C TYR A 58 -9.96 -2.04 3.23
N ASP A 59 -9.83 -1.50 4.45
CA ASP A 59 -10.61 -0.32 4.91
C ASP A 59 -10.28 0.96 4.12
N GLU A 60 -9.06 1.08 3.57
CA GLU A 60 -8.65 2.23 2.74
C GLU A 60 -9.03 2.07 1.25
N ALA A 61 -9.04 0.83 0.74
CA ALA A 61 -9.42 0.54 -0.65
C ALA A 61 -10.90 0.83 -0.95
N VAL A 62 -11.78 0.61 0.03
CA VAL A 62 -13.23 0.76 -0.12
C VAL A 62 -13.71 2.20 0.14
N LYS A 63 -13.06 2.94 1.04
CA LYS A 63 -13.44 4.35 1.32
C LYS A 63 -13.34 5.26 0.10
N LYS A 64 -12.37 5.04 -0.81
CA LYS A 64 -12.28 5.80 -2.06
C LYS A 64 -13.30 5.32 -3.12
N LYS A 65 -13.59 4.01 -3.21
CA LYS A 65 -14.58 3.49 -4.17
C LYS A 65 -16.01 3.97 -3.87
N HIS A 66 -16.36 4.14 -2.61
CA HIS A 66 -17.68 4.65 -2.23
C HIS A 66 -17.86 6.17 -2.41
N LEU A 67 -16.79 6.97 -2.45
CA LEU A 67 -16.90 8.40 -2.75
C LEU A 67 -17.09 8.68 -4.25
N ALA A 68 -16.53 7.84 -5.12
CA ALA A 68 -16.76 7.93 -6.57
C ALA A 68 -18.18 7.47 -6.99
N GLY A 69 -18.83 6.63 -6.18
CA GLY A 69 -20.20 6.16 -6.42
C GLY A 69 -21.31 7.05 -5.84
N LEU A 70 -21.00 7.98 -4.92
CA LEU A 70 -22.01 8.82 -4.25
C LEU A 70 -22.25 10.19 -4.92
N VAL A 71 -21.48 10.54 -5.95
CA VAL A 71 -21.71 11.74 -6.80
C VAL A 71 -22.55 11.42 -8.05
N ALA A 72 -22.99 10.18 -8.20
CA ALA A 72 -23.90 9.74 -9.25
C ALA A 72 -25.10 8.99 -8.65
N SER A 73 -25.97 9.70 -7.91
CA SER A 73 -27.36 9.29 -7.63
C SER A 73 -28.17 10.51 -7.21
#